data_AF-A0A2T6FHP5-F1
#
_entry.id   AF-A0A2T6FHP5-F1
#
_cell.length_a   1.000
_cell.length_b   1.000
_cell.length_c   1.000
_cell.angle_alpha   90.00
_cell.angle_beta   90.00
_cell.angle_gamma   90.00
#
_symmetry.space_group_name_H-M   'P 1'
#
loop_
_entity.id
_entity.type
_entity.pdbx_description
1 polymer ?
#
loop_
_entity_poly.entity_id
_entity_poly.type
_entity_poly.pdbx_seq_one_letter_code
_entity_poly.pdbx_strand_id
1 'polypeptide(L)'
;MSRYQCPIAGRCNLRKCIVGWLYAVAVGHAIGAVIMTVGADAVGLVPYHQQILASFGFASADQNALEFQRWWMALFGATLQAFSLSLLVLIYIGDRYRNPAIWGGLALVILWWVPQDILISLQRNAWLHVWVDIFAAIVLVVPLVWLWNLDRKLVQEQ
;
A
#
# COMPACT_ATOMS: atom_id res chain seq x y z
N MET A 1 -6.49 -3.32 -32.69
CA MET A 1 -5.64 -3.00 -31.53
C MET A 1 -4.54 -4.04 -31.42
N SER A 2 -3.31 -3.68 -31.82
CA SER A 2 -2.18 -4.61 -31.90
C SER A 2 -1.81 -5.13 -30.52
N ARG A 3 -1.99 -6.44 -30.30
CA ARG A 3 -1.36 -7.16 -29.20
C ARG A 3 0.14 -7.17 -29.51
N TYR A 4 0.86 -6.15 -29.05
CA TYR A 4 2.31 -6.08 -29.13
C TYR A 4 2.92 -7.40 -28.64
N GLN A 5 3.40 -8.20 -29.59
CA GLN A 5 4.04 -9.48 -29.34
C GLN A 5 5.29 -9.24 -28.52
N CYS A 6 5.34 -9.94 -27.40
CA CYS A 6 6.48 -9.96 -26.50
C CYS A 6 7.56 -10.85 -27.13
N PRO A 7 8.80 -10.38 -27.30
CA PRO A 7 9.83 -11.15 -27.99
C PRO A 7 10.24 -12.43 -27.22
N ILE A 8 9.88 -12.57 -25.93
CA ILE A 8 10.14 -13.78 -25.13
C ILE A 8 8.92 -14.14 -24.26
N ALA A 9 8.31 -15.30 -24.51
CA ALA A 9 7.09 -15.78 -23.83
C ALA A 9 7.21 -15.79 -22.29
N GLY A 10 8.36 -16.22 -21.74
CA GLY A 10 8.59 -16.29 -20.28
C GLY A 10 8.56 -14.92 -19.58
N ARG A 11 9.11 -13.87 -20.21
CA ARG A 11 9.10 -12.50 -19.65
C ARG A 11 7.69 -11.91 -19.61
N CYS A 12 6.85 -12.29 -20.57
CA CYS A 12 5.47 -11.83 -20.58
C CYS A 12 4.55 -12.51 -19.58
N ASN A 13 4.82 -13.77 -19.23
CA ASN A 13 4.11 -14.42 -18.12
C ASN A 13 4.50 -13.79 -16.78
N LEU A 14 5.79 -13.50 -16.55
CA LEU A 14 6.26 -12.81 -15.35
C LEU A 14 5.65 -11.41 -15.20
N ARG A 15 5.65 -10.59 -16.26
CA ARG A 15 5.04 -9.25 -16.23
C ARG A 15 3.56 -9.31 -15.84
N LYS A 16 2.79 -10.23 -16.44
CA LYS A 16 1.38 -10.43 -16.11
C LYS A 16 1.18 -10.84 -14.66
N CYS A 17 2.00 -11.75 -14.14
CA CYS A 17 1.95 -12.15 -12.73
C CYS A 17 2.25 -10.97 -11.80
N ILE A 18 3.27 -10.16 -12.12
CA ILE A 18 3.62 -8.98 -11.32
C ILE A 18 2.51 -7.92 -11.35
N VAL A 19 1.95 -7.62 -12.51
CA VAL A 19 0.82 -6.66 -12.60
C VAL A 19 -0.40 -7.21 -11.85
N GLY A 20 -0.72 -8.50 -12.01
CA GLY A 20 -1.79 -9.14 -11.26
C GLY A 20 -1.58 -9.08 -9.75
N TRP A 21 -0.34 -9.27 -9.29
CA TRP A 21 0.04 -9.07 -7.89
C TRP A 21 -0.23 -7.64 -7.41
N LEU A 22 0.19 -6.62 -8.18
CA LEU A 22 -0.05 -5.22 -7.82
C LEU A 22 -1.55 -4.90 -7.73
N TYR A 23 -2.37 -5.43 -8.64
CA TYR A 23 -3.83 -5.31 -8.52
C TYR A 23 -4.37 -5.99 -7.26
N ALA A 24 -3.91 -7.21 -6.95
CA ALA A 24 -4.34 -7.92 -5.75
C ALA A 24 -3.97 -7.14 -4.48
N VAL A 25 -2.76 -6.58 -4.42
CA VAL A 25 -2.32 -5.73 -3.31
C VAL A 25 -3.16 -4.45 -3.22
N ALA A 26 -3.42 -3.76 -4.33
CA ALA A 26 -4.22 -2.53 -4.33
C ALA A 26 -5.68 -2.78 -3.92
N VAL A 27 -6.28 -3.89 -4.36
CA VAL A 27 -7.62 -4.32 -3.91
C VAL A 27 -7.59 -4.68 -2.43
N GLY A 28 -6.56 -5.39 -1.97
CA GLY A 28 -6.38 -5.69 -0.55
C GLY A 28 -6.31 -4.43 0.32
N HIS A 29 -5.59 -3.40 -0.13
CA HIS A 29 -5.56 -2.10 0.54
C HIS A 29 -6.93 -1.41 0.52
N ALA A 30 -7.65 -1.44 -0.60
CA ALA A 30 -9.00 -0.88 -0.68
C ALA A 30 -9.95 -1.57 0.31
N ILE A 31 -9.91 -2.89 0.41
CA ILE A 31 -10.70 -3.67 1.36
C ILE A 31 -10.29 -3.33 2.80
N GLY A 32 -9.00 -3.33 3.11
CA GLY A 32 -8.49 -2.96 4.43
C GLY A 32 -8.90 -1.54 4.82
N ALA A 33 -8.84 -0.61 3.89
CA ALA A 33 -9.25 0.78 4.09
C ALA A 33 -10.76 0.91 4.37
N VAL A 34 -11.60 0.14 3.66
CA VAL A 34 -13.04 0.06 3.96
C VAL A 34 -13.26 -0.50 5.37
N ILE A 35 -12.58 -1.59 5.73
CA ILE A 35 -12.67 -2.19 7.07
C ILE A 35 -12.25 -1.17 8.14
N MET A 36 -11.18 -0.41 7.93
CA MET A 36 -10.77 0.66 8.85
C MET A 36 -11.82 1.75 8.97
N THR A 37 -12.48 2.15 7.87
CA THR A 37 -13.50 3.20 7.88
C THR A 37 -14.76 2.81 8.61
N VAL A 38 -15.32 1.63 8.32
CA VAL A 38 -16.64 1.25 8.83
C VAL A 38 -16.57 0.28 10.00
N GLY A 39 -15.43 -0.36 10.22
CA GLY A 39 -15.22 -1.37 11.26
C GLY A 39 -14.29 -0.91 12.37
N ALA A 40 -14.00 0.39 12.49
CA ALA A 40 -13.09 0.92 13.51
C ALA A 40 -13.49 0.53 14.95
N ASP A 41 -14.78 0.31 15.21
CA ASP A 41 -15.34 -0.08 16.51
C ASP A 41 -15.49 -1.60 16.69
N ALA A 42 -15.04 -2.41 15.73
CA ALA A 42 -15.14 -3.86 15.79
C ALA A 42 -14.45 -4.44 17.04
N VAL A 43 -15.11 -5.40 17.70
CA VAL A 43 -14.62 -6.05 18.93
C VAL A 43 -13.22 -6.64 18.75
N GLY A 44 -12.92 -7.18 17.56
CA GLY A 44 -11.60 -7.74 17.24
C GLY A 44 -10.46 -6.70 17.21
N LEU A 45 -10.76 -5.41 17.08
CA LEU A 45 -9.78 -4.31 17.07
C LEU A 45 -9.57 -3.68 18.45
N VAL A 46 -10.34 -4.06 19.47
CA VAL A 46 -10.17 -3.53 20.83
C VAL A 46 -8.75 -3.71 21.37
N PRO A 47 -8.09 -4.89 21.23
CA PRO A 47 -6.70 -5.05 21.67
C PRO A 47 -5.72 -4.13 20.94
N TYR A 48 -5.95 -3.90 19.64
CA TYR A 48 -5.14 -2.98 18.84
C TYR A 48 -5.28 -1.54 19.35
N HIS A 49 -6.51 -1.06 19.53
CA HIS A 49 -6.76 0.30 20.04
C HIS A 49 -6.15 0.50 21.42
N GLN A 50 -6.30 -0.47 22.32
CA GLN A 50 -5.71 -0.42 23.66
C GLN A 50 -4.18 -0.40 23.61
N GLN A 51 -3.56 -1.19 22.72
CA GLN A 51 -2.10 -1.18 22.54
C GLN A 51 -1.61 0.19 22.08
N ILE A 52 -2.29 0.81 21.12
CA ILE A 52 -1.93 2.15 20.65
C ILE A 52 -2.08 3.16 21.78
N LEU A 53 -3.22 3.19 22.45
CA LEU A 53 -3.46 4.14 23.56
C LEU A 53 -2.43 3.98 24.70
N ALA A 54 -2.06 2.75 25.04
CA ALA A 54 -1.01 2.49 26.02
C ALA A 54 0.35 3.08 25.61
N SER A 55 0.69 3.11 24.32
CA SER A 55 1.93 3.74 23.81
C SER A 55 1.96 5.27 24.00
N PHE A 56 0.79 5.88 24.22
CA PHE A 56 0.64 7.30 24.56
C PHE A 56 0.42 7.54 26.06
N GLY A 57 0.43 6.49 26.89
CA GLY A 57 0.29 6.59 28.34
C GLY A 57 -1.17 6.69 28.83
N PHE A 58 -2.16 6.47 27.97
CA PHE A 58 -3.57 6.43 28.39
C PHE A 58 -3.88 5.14 29.15
N ALA A 59 -4.77 5.24 30.14
CA ALA A 59 -5.34 4.07 30.80
C ALA A 59 -6.27 3.33 29.84
N SER A 60 -6.27 1.99 29.90
CA SER A 60 -7.09 1.13 29.02
C SER A 60 -8.60 1.33 29.17
N ALA A 61 -9.04 1.98 30.24
CA ALA A 61 -10.45 2.29 30.53
C ALA A 61 -10.90 3.67 30.06
N ASP A 62 -10.01 4.52 29.53
CA ASP A 62 -10.39 5.86 29.06
C ASP A 62 -11.24 5.76 27.79
N GLN A 63 -12.56 5.96 27.95
CA GLN A 63 -13.52 5.84 26.86
C GLN A 63 -13.38 6.98 25.83
N ASN A 64 -13.04 8.19 26.27
CA ASN A 64 -12.88 9.32 25.34
C ASN A 64 -11.65 9.11 24.45
N ALA A 65 -10.56 8.58 25.01
CA ALA A 65 -9.37 8.23 24.24
C ALA A 65 -9.66 7.11 23.23
N LEU A 66 -10.45 6.10 23.61
CA LEU A 66 -10.88 5.02 22.72
C LEU A 66 -11.76 5.54 21.57
N GLU A 67 -12.74 6.39 21.87
CA GLU A 67 -13.59 7.00 20.84
C GLU A 67 -12.78 7.87 19.87
N PHE A 68 -11.85 8.67 20.39
CA PHE A 68 -10.95 9.47 19.58
C PHE A 68 -10.08 8.62 18.65
N GLN A 69 -9.50 7.53 19.17
CA GLN A 69 -8.68 6.61 18.38
C GLN A 69 -9.49 5.91 17.27
N ARG A 70 -10.71 5.48 17.57
CA ARG A 70 -11.61 4.87 16.57
C ARG A 70 -12.00 5.88 15.48
N TRP A 71 -12.30 7.12 15.87
CA TRP A 71 -12.59 8.20 14.93
C TRP A 71 -11.40 8.45 14.00
N TRP A 72 -10.19 8.53 14.54
CA TRP A 72 -8.97 8.70 13.73
C TRP A 72 -8.73 7.53 12.78
N MET A 73 -8.91 6.30 13.25
CA MET A 73 -8.80 5.12 12.38
C MET A 73 -9.81 5.18 11.23
N ALA A 74 -11.06 5.54 11.51
CA ALA A 74 -12.10 5.63 10.50
C ALA A 74 -11.79 6.69 9.44
N LEU A 75 -11.34 7.88 9.89
CA LEU A 75 -10.94 8.98 9.03
C LEU A 75 -9.73 8.62 8.16
N PHE A 76 -8.72 7.99 8.75
CA PHE A 76 -7.55 7.52 8.01
C PHE A 76 -7.93 6.42 7.01
N GLY A 77 -8.82 5.50 7.38
CA GLY A 77 -9.38 4.52 6.46
C GLY A 77 -10.01 5.16 5.22
N ALA A 78 -10.80 6.23 5.40
CA ALA A 78 -11.44 6.91 4.26
C ALA A 78 -10.40 7.56 3.33
N THR A 79 -9.33 8.09 3.91
CA THR A 79 -8.18 8.63 3.16
C THR A 79 -7.47 7.50 2.39
N LEU A 80 -7.22 6.36 3.04
CA LEU A 80 -6.57 5.20 2.44
C LEU A 80 -7.40 4.59 1.30
N GLN A 81 -8.74 4.69 1.35
CA GLN A 81 -9.59 4.30 0.22
C GLN A 81 -9.28 5.13 -1.02
N ALA A 82 -9.21 6.47 -0.89
CA ALA A 82 -8.86 7.35 -2.00
C ALA A 82 -7.47 7.05 -2.58
N PHE A 83 -6.48 6.79 -1.71
CA PHE A 83 -5.15 6.34 -2.15
C PHE A 83 -5.18 4.99 -2.87
N SER A 84 -5.97 4.03 -2.37
CA SER A 84 -6.09 2.70 -2.97
C SER A 84 -6.75 2.75 -4.35
N LEU A 85 -7.78 3.59 -4.52
CA LEU A 85 -8.39 3.84 -5.83
C LEU A 85 -7.42 4.52 -6.81
N SER A 86 -6.66 5.50 -6.32
CA SER A 86 -5.63 6.17 -7.11
C SER A 86 -4.54 5.17 -7.55
N LEU A 87 -4.12 4.28 -6.66
CA LEU A 87 -3.19 3.20 -6.95
C LEU A 87 -3.73 2.26 -8.03
N LEU A 88 -5.00 1.83 -7.94
CA LEU A 88 -5.64 1.01 -8.98
C LEU A 88 -5.65 1.70 -10.34
N VAL A 89 -6.00 2.99 -10.38
CA VAL A 89 -5.99 3.78 -11.62
C VAL A 89 -4.57 3.87 -12.19
N LEU A 90 -3.57 4.14 -11.37
CA LEU A 90 -2.18 4.22 -11.82
C LEU A 90 -1.65 2.86 -12.30
N ILE A 91 -1.97 1.76 -11.61
CA ILE A 91 -1.62 0.41 -12.09
C ILE A 91 -2.28 0.14 -13.44
N TYR A 92 -3.56 0.51 -13.61
CA TYR A 92 -4.26 0.38 -14.88
C TYR A 92 -3.58 1.16 -16.00
N ILE A 93 -3.24 2.43 -15.77
CA ILE A 93 -2.55 3.26 -16.77
C ILE A 93 -1.16 2.68 -17.08
N GLY A 94 -0.38 2.34 -16.05
CA GLY A 94 0.94 1.73 -16.20
C GLY A 94 0.90 0.44 -17.01
N ASP A 95 -0.09 -0.42 -16.74
CA ASP A 95 -0.25 -1.67 -17.48
C ASP A 95 -0.70 -1.44 -18.92
N ARG A 96 -1.75 -0.63 -19.10
CA ARG A 96 -2.41 -0.38 -20.40
C ARG A 96 -1.48 0.26 -21.42
N TYR A 97 -0.63 1.18 -20.96
CA TYR A 97 0.28 1.96 -21.80
C TYR A 97 1.74 1.52 -21.69
N ARG A 98 2.06 0.52 -20.84
CA ARG A 98 3.43 0.06 -20.56
C ARG A 98 4.39 1.21 -20.25
N ASN A 99 3.91 2.19 -19.49
CA ASN A 99 4.69 3.41 -19.22
C ASN A 99 5.62 3.19 -18.02
N PRO A 100 6.95 3.10 -18.22
CA PRO A 100 7.91 2.89 -17.15
C PRO A 100 7.89 4.00 -16.08
N ALA A 101 7.52 5.23 -16.45
CA ALA A 101 7.47 6.35 -15.51
C ALA A 101 6.40 6.16 -14.44
N ILE A 102 5.31 5.45 -14.74
CA ILE A 102 4.25 5.15 -13.76
C ILE A 102 4.79 4.22 -12.67
N TRP A 103 5.51 3.16 -13.06
CA TRP A 103 6.11 2.22 -12.11
C TRP A 103 7.17 2.90 -11.23
N GLY A 104 8.05 3.69 -11.83
CA GLY A 104 9.05 4.47 -11.11
C GLY A 104 8.42 5.51 -10.18
N GLY A 105 7.39 6.22 -10.63
CA GLY A 105 6.66 7.20 -9.83
C GLY A 105 5.98 6.58 -8.62
N LEU A 106 5.29 5.45 -8.79
CA LEU A 106 4.69 4.71 -7.67
C LEU A 106 5.76 4.26 -6.66
N ALA A 107 6.90 3.75 -7.13
CA ALA A 107 8.00 3.35 -6.25
C ALA A 107 8.56 4.55 -5.47
N LEU A 108 8.72 5.71 -6.12
CA LEU A 108 9.17 6.94 -5.46
C LEU A 108 8.20 7.43 -4.39
N VAL A 109 6.89 7.39 -4.65
CA VAL A 109 5.86 7.75 -3.65
C VAL A 109 5.97 6.86 -2.41
N ILE A 110 6.14 5.55 -2.59
CA ILE A 110 6.27 4.60 -1.48
C ILE A 110 7.59 4.83 -0.73
N LEU A 111 8.71 4.98 -1.44
CA LEU A 111 10.01 5.25 -0.83
C LEU A 111 10.07 6.59 -0.11
N TRP A 112 9.23 7.55 -0.49
CA TRP A 112 9.07 8.81 0.23
C TRP A 112 8.24 8.63 1.51
N TRP A 113 7.15 7.86 1.44
CA TRP A 113 6.24 7.64 2.57
C TRP A 113 6.83 6.74 3.66
N VAL A 114 7.34 5.56 3.31
CA VAL A 114 7.77 4.52 4.28
C VAL A 114 8.74 5.04 5.36
N PRO A 115 9.80 5.81 5.03
CA PRO A 115 10.72 6.30 6.05
C PRO A 115 10.03 7.20 7.08
N GLN A 116 9.07 8.03 6.65
CA GLN A 116 8.35 8.91 7.56
C GLN A 116 7.49 8.12 8.54
N ASP A 117 6.75 7.11 8.04
CA ASP A 117 5.86 6.30 8.88
C ASP A 117 6.63 5.44 9.88
N ILE A 118 7.75 4.86 9.46
CA ILE A 118 8.68 4.15 10.35
C ILE A 118 9.24 5.08 11.42
N LEU A 119 9.71 6.27 11.04
CA LEU A 119 10.26 7.23 12.00
C LEU A 119 9.22 7.66 13.04
N ILE A 120 7.99 7.92 12.61
CA ILE A 120 6.88 8.26 13.53
C ILE A 120 6.55 7.08 14.45
N SER A 121 6.48 5.86 13.92
CA SER A 121 6.19 4.65 14.70
C SER A 121 7.26 4.37 15.77
N LEU A 122 8.54 4.58 15.43
CA LEU A 122 9.65 4.39 16.36
C LEU A 122 9.61 5.38 17.54
N GLN A 123 9.06 6.59 17.37
CA GLN A 123 8.91 7.56 18.46
C GLN A 123 8.01 7.04 19.60
N ARG A 124 7.14 6.05 19.31
CA ARG A 124 6.19 5.45 20.26
C ARG A 124 6.43 3.96 20.51
N ASN A 125 7.58 3.42 20.09
CA ASN A 125 7.89 1.98 20.17
C ASN A 125 6.82 1.08 19.51
N ALA A 126 6.13 1.58 18.48
CA ALA A 126 5.10 0.84 17.76
C ALA A 126 5.72 -0.15 16.74
N TRP A 127 6.43 -1.15 17.25
CA TRP A 127 7.20 -2.10 16.42
C TRP A 127 6.34 -2.90 15.43
N LEU A 128 5.08 -3.17 15.77
CA LEU A 128 4.15 -3.81 14.83
C LEU A 128 4.01 -2.97 13.55
N HIS A 129 3.87 -1.65 13.67
CA HIS A 129 3.72 -0.76 12.53
C HIS A 129 5.00 -0.73 11.68
N VAL A 130 6.17 -0.65 12.32
CA VAL A 130 7.48 -0.70 11.63
C VAL A 130 7.60 -1.95 10.76
N TRP A 131 7.22 -3.12 11.28
CA TRP A 131 7.26 -4.36 10.51
C TRP A 131 6.26 -4.39 9.36
N VAL A 132 5.05 -3.86 9.58
CA VAL A 132 4.04 -3.72 8.52
C VAL A 132 4.54 -2.80 7.40
N ASP A 133 5.17 -1.67 7.74
CA ASP A 133 5.69 -0.71 6.77
C ASP A 133 6.84 -1.28 5.94
N ILE A 134 7.79 -1.98 6.58
CA ILE A 134 8.89 -2.66 5.89
C ILE A 134 8.34 -3.73 4.93
N PHE A 135 7.38 -4.53 5.40
CA PHE A 135 6.74 -5.56 4.57
C PHE A 135 6.03 -4.95 3.38
N ALA A 136 5.22 -3.91 3.59
CA ALA A 136 4.53 -3.18 2.52
C ALA A 136 5.52 -2.59 1.51
N ALA A 137 6.62 -2.00 1.98
CA ALA A 137 7.67 -1.47 1.13
C ALA A 137 8.26 -2.54 0.20
N ILE A 138 8.63 -3.71 0.75
CA ILE A 138 9.20 -4.81 -0.04
C ILE A 138 8.18 -5.33 -1.06
N VAL A 139 6.95 -5.58 -0.61
CA VAL A 139 5.86 -6.15 -1.42
C VAL A 139 5.46 -5.26 -2.59
N LEU A 140 5.61 -3.94 -2.46
CA LEU A 140 5.28 -2.99 -3.51
C LEU A 140 6.50 -2.54 -4.34
N VAL A 141 7.58 -2.12 -3.70
CA VAL A 141 8.72 -1.49 -4.38
C VAL A 141 9.46 -2.50 -5.26
N VAL A 142 9.69 -3.73 -4.78
CA VAL A 142 10.43 -4.73 -5.57
C VAL A 142 9.72 -5.05 -6.90
N PRO A 143 8.41 -5.36 -6.91
CA PRO A 143 7.67 -5.55 -8.16
C PRO A 143 7.64 -4.30 -9.06
N LEU A 144 7.49 -3.11 -8.50
CA LEU A 144 7.48 -1.84 -9.25
C LEU A 144 8.82 -1.58 -9.95
N VAL A 145 9.94 -1.79 -9.25
CA VAL A 145 11.28 -1.64 -9.83
C VAL A 145 11.51 -2.68 -10.94
N TRP A 146 11.01 -3.91 -10.78
CA TRP A 146 11.06 -4.90 -11.86
C TRP A 146 10.25 -4.47 -13.09
N LEU A 147 9.01 -4.02 -12.92
CA LEU A 147 8.20 -3.53 -14.04
C LEU A 147 8.82 -2.31 -14.72
N TRP A 148 9.39 -1.38 -13.94
CA TRP A 148 10.11 -0.24 -14.47
C TRP A 148 11.25 -0.67 -15.39
N ASN A 149 12.07 -1.62 -14.95
CA ASN A 149 13.19 -2.13 -15.74
C ASN A 149 12.73 -2.93 -16.97
N LEU A 150 11.67 -3.71 -16.86
CA LEU A 150 11.11 -4.49 -17.98
C LEU A 150 10.54 -3.57 -19.07
N ASP A 151 9.66 -2.64 -18.69
CA ASP A 151 8.98 -1.77 -19.66
C ASP A 151 9.96 -0.73 -20.26
N ARG A 152 11.00 -0.27 -19.52
CA ARG A 152 12.05 0.58 -20.10
C ARG A 152 12.79 -0.10 -21.25
N LYS A 153 13.18 -1.38 -21.09
CA LYS A 153 13.89 -2.13 -22.13
C LYS A 153 13.01 -2.31 -23.37
N LEU A 154 11.72 -2.58 -23.18
CA LEU A 154 10.77 -2.73 -24.29
C LEU A 154 10.58 -1.42 -25.08
N VAL A 155 10.58 -0.26 -24.42
CA VAL A 155 10.49 1.05 -25.09
C VAL A 155 11.75 1.36 -25.89
N GLN A 156 12.93 0.92 -25.44
CA GLN A 156 14.20 1.13 -26.15
C GLN A 156 14.40 0.20 -27.36
N GLU A 157 13.73 -0.95 -27.39
CA GLU A 157 13.76 -1.92 -28.49
C GLU A 157 12.75 -1.60 -29.61
N GLN A 158 11.93 -0.55 -29.46
CA GLN A 158 10.93 -0.08 -30.43
C GLN A 158 11.41 1.15 -31.19
#